data_AF-A0A7V5UIX8-F1
#
_entry.id   AF-A0A7V5UIX8-F1
#
_cell.length_a   1.000
_cell.length_b   1.000
_cell.length_c   1.000
_cell.angle_alpha   90.00
_cell.angle_beta   90.00
_cell.angle_gamma   90.00
#
_symmetry.space_group_name_H-M   'P 1'
#
loop_
_entity.id
_entity.type
_entity.pdbx_description
1 polymer ?
#
loop_
_entity_poly.entity_id
_entity_poly.type
_entity_poly.pdbx_seq_one_letter_code
_entity_poly.pdbx_strand_id
1 'polypeptide(L)'
;MAVDAGENTQVLVGVDWQRLFPWLILARSFKVAASATVLFVATVGAIVTPVGWRLLEAIVLGDVEATEEDTQGTHEANATESRDAPLVARKSIRLGTDWGRFPWEELDSHVSPVQLPAIAVEGPSQMARMPARMLGPWSHLVLERSSWKTITYHTLGLLWTLLVWGGCGGIITRMALVRLGRGERVGLVETVRYVLQRPAYFLSPLLPQIAFVLAAISGLIAGLLMRAGVGVLLMALLWPLILCLGILGAVIALGTALGWPMMWAVPGAEPNGDIFEATQRSFSYAWERPVRYGFYVVVAFVLGCLGWIVVRWFSQAVIHFSL
;
A
#
# COMPACT_ATOMS: atom_id res chain seq x y z
N MET A 1 56.70 -43.41 31.23
CA MET A 1 55.77 -42.36 31.67
C MET A 1 55.89 -41.23 30.65
N ALA A 2 55.24 -41.38 29.50
CA ALA A 2 55.28 -40.41 28.41
C ALA A 2 54.07 -39.48 28.57
N VAL A 3 54.35 -38.19 28.72
CA VAL A 3 53.35 -37.13 28.79
C VAL A 3 52.91 -36.85 27.36
N ASP A 4 51.69 -37.25 27.05
CA ASP A 4 51.03 -36.97 25.78
C ASP A 4 50.61 -35.49 25.79
N ALA A 5 51.37 -34.66 25.08
CA ALA A 5 51.07 -33.25 24.90
C ALA A 5 49.93 -33.13 23.88
N GLY A 6 48.69 -33.17 24.37
CA GLY A 6 47.49 -32.91 23.60
C GLY A 6 47.52 -31.51 23.01
N GLU A 7 47.86 -31.44 21.73
CA GLU A 7 47.85 -30.25 20.90
C GLU A 7 46.40 -29.74 20.77
N ASN A 8 46.06 -28.70 21.54
CA ASN A 8 44.80 -27.99 21.42
C ASN A 8 44.80 -27.20 20.10
N THR A 9 44.51 -27.88 18.99
CA THR A 9 44.21 -27.22 17.72
C THR A 9 42.87 -26.51 17.88
N GLN A 10 42.91 -25.24 18.30
CA GLN A 10 41.76 -24.35 18.21
C GLN A 10 41.40 -24.21 16.74
N VAL A 11 40.39 -24.97 16.32
CA VAL A 11 39.75 -24.81 15.02
C VAL A 11 39.25 -23.37 14.94
N LEU A 12 39.91 -22.55 14.11
CA LEU A 12 39.44 -21.21 13.79
C LEU A 12 38.09 -21.35 13.09
N VAL A 13 37.01 -21.28 13.86
CA VAL A 13 35.65 -21.18 13.36
C VAL A 13 35.62 -19.88 12.55
N GLY A 14 35.53 -20.01 11.22
CA GLY A 14 35.47 -18.87 10.32
C GLY A 14 34.44 -17.86 10.80
N VAL A 15 34.78 -16.57 10.74
CA VAL A 15 33.92 -15.49 11.22
C VAL A 15 32.57 -15.57 10.49
N ASP A 16 31.52 -15.95 11.23
CA ASP A 16 30.16 -15.93 10.72
C ASP A 16 29.67 -14.48 10.68
N TRP A 17 29.98 -13.80 9.59
CA TRP A 17 29.60 -12.41 9.35
C TRP A 17 28.09 -12.17 9.48
N GLN A 18 27.24 -13.19 9.35
CA GLN A 18 25.79 -13.06 9.53
C GLN A 18 25.40 -12.90 11.01
N ARG A 19 26.18 -13.45 11.93
CA ARG A 19 26.00 -13.23 13.38
C ARG A 19 26.42 -11.82 13.79
N LEU A 20 27.47 -11.28 13.16
CA LEU A 20 27.97 -9.94 13.44
C LEU A 20 27.15 -8.84 12.75
N PHE A 21 26.67 -9.10 11.52
CA PHE A 21 25.94 -8.14 10.70
C PHE A 21 24.68 -8.77 10.09
N PRO A 22 23.58 -8.87 10.86
CA PRO A 22 22.32 -9.49 10.42
C PRO A 22 21.71 -8.84 9.16
N TRP A 23 22.04 -7.57 8.92
CA TRP A 23 21.56 -6.80 7.77
C TRP A 23 22.07 -7.33 6.42
N LEU A 24 23.13 -8.15 6.39
CA LEU A 24 23.62 -8.80 5.18
C LEU A 24 22.58 -9.76 4.56
N ILE A 25 21.58 -10.21 5.33
CA ILE A 25 20.44 -10.98 4.82
C ILE A 25 19.64 -10.16 3.79
N LEU A 26 19.56 -8.82 3.96
CA LEU A 26 18.85 -7.95 3.02
C LEU A 26 19.54 -7.87 1.65
N ALA A 27 20.87 -8.00 1.59
CA ALA A 27 21.58 -8.06 0.31
C ALA A 27 21.23 -9.35 -0.46
N ARG A 28 20.98 -10.45 0.24
CA ARG A 28 20.50 -11.69 -0.39
C ARG A 28 19.05 -11.55 -0.87
N SER A 29 18.19 -10.88 -0.10
CA SER A 29 16.81 -10.63 -0.55
C SER A 29 16.77 -9.78 -1.82
N PHE A 30 17.71 -8.85 -2.01
CA PHE A 30 17.84 -8.11 -3.27
C PHE A 30 18.05 -9.03 -4.48
N LYS A 31 18.93 -10.04 -4.36
CA LYS A 31 19.15 -11.03 -5.43
C LYS A 31 17.89 -11.87 -5.70
N VAL A 32 17.09 -12.15 -4.67
CA VAL A 32 15.80 -12.83 -4.85
C VAL A 32 14.81 -11.92 -5.58
N ALA A 33 14.75 -10.64 -5.20
CA ALA A 33 13.88 -9.65 -5.82
C ALA A 33 14.22 -9.40 -7.29
N ALA A 34 15.51 -9.41 -7.65
CA ALA A 34 15.98 -9.27 -9.03
C ALA A 34 15.77 -10.52 -9.90
N SER A 35 15.11 -11.56 -9.39
CA SER A 35 14.81 -12.75 -10.21
C SER A 35 13.72 -12.47 -11.24
N ALA A 36 13.86 -13.04 -12.44
CA ALA A 36 12.90 -12.86 -13.54
C ALA A 36 11.46 -13.21 -13.13
N THR A 37 11.29 -14.25 -12.32
CA THR A 37 9.99 -14.66 -11.79
C THR A 37 9.34 -13.60 -10.89
N VAL A 38 10.12 -13.01 -9.97
CA VAL A 38 9.62 -11.95 -9.08
C VAL A 38 9.30 -10.69 -9.88
N LEU A 39 10.18 -10.31 -10.81
CA LEU A 39 9.97 -9.17 -11.70
C LEU A 39 8.71 -9.37 -12.55
N PHE A 40 8.51 -10.56 -13.12
CA PHE A 40 7.31 -10.88 -13.89
C PHE A 40 6.03 -10.72 -13.05
N VAL A 41 5.99 -11.28 -11.83
CA VAL A 41 4.84 -11.15 -10.94
C VAL A 41 4.59 -9.68 -10.57
N ALA A 42 5.63 -8.92 -10.26
CA ALA A 42 5.52 -7.50 -9.96
C ALA A 42 4.99 -6.70 -11.15
N THR A 43 5.49 -6.97 -12.37
CA THR A 43 5.01 -6.34 -13.60
C THR A 43 3.55 -6.68 -13.89
N VAL A 44 3.14 -7.94 -13.71
CA VAL A 44 1.73 -8.34 -13.85
C VAL A 44 0.87 -7.57 -12.86
N GLY A 45 1.25 -7.49 -11.58
CA GLY A 45 0.52 -6.69 -10.59
C GLY A 45 0.43 -5.20 -10.98
N ALA A 46 1.53 -4.62 -11.46
CA ALA A 46 1.59 -3.23 -11.89
C ALA A 46 0.71 -2.93 -13.12
N ILE A 47 0.53 -3.89 -14.04
CA ILE A 47 -0.34 -3.75 -15.21
C ILE A 47 -1.81 -4.00 -14.85
N VAL A 48 -2.09 -5.04 -14.06
CA VAL A 48 -3.45 -5.43 -13.69
C VAL A 48 -4.11 -4.38 -12.80
N THR A 49 -3.33 -3.68 -11.95
CA THR A 49 -3.86 -2.62 -11.09
C THR A 49 -4.59 -1.53 -11.89
N PRO A 50 -3.95 -0.75 -12.79
CA PRO A 50 -4.63 0.32 -13.53
C PRO A 50 -5.75 -0.22 -14.42
N VAL A 51 -5.61 -1.42 -15.00
CA VAL A 51 -6.68 -2.04 -15.82
C VAL A 51 -7.97 -2.20 -15.02
N GLY A 52 -7.91 -2.73 -13.80
CA GLY A 52 -9.12 -2.89 -12.99
C GLY A 52 -9.73 -1.56 -12.55
N TRP A 53 -8.92 -0.53 -12.28
CA TRP A 53 -9.45 0.82 -12.01
C TRP A 53 -10.19 1.41 -13.21
N ARG A 54 -9.71 1.20 -14.44
CA ARG A 54 -10.42 1.63 -15.66
C ARG A 54 -11.70 0.85 -15.89
N LEU A 55 -11.70 -0.45 -15.61
CA LEU A 55 -12.91 -1.27 -15.69
C LEU A 55 -13.97 -0.80 -14.69
N LEU A 56 -13.57 -0.50 -13.46
CA LEU A 56 -14.48 0.04 -12.45
C LEU A 56 -15.02 1.42 -12.83
N GLU A 57 -14.20 2.26 -13.46
CA GLU A 57 -14.63 3.56 -13.98
C GLU A 57 -15.72 3.38 -15.04
N ALA A 58 -15.47 2.52 -16.03
CA ALA A 58 -16.44 2.24 -17.10
C ALA A 58 -17.76 1.66 -16.56
N ILE A 59 -17.71 0.78 -15.56
CA ILE A 59 -18.89 0.11 -15.01
C ILE A 59 -19.69 1.02 -14.06
N VAL A 60 -19.00 1.79 -13.20
CA VAL A 60 -19.66 2.54 -12.11
C VAL A 60 -19.98 3.97 -12.51
N LEU A 61 -19.11 4.60 -13.31
CA LEU A 61 -19.23 6.01 -13.71
C LEU A 61 -19.70 6.18 -15.16
N GLY A 62 -19.59 5.16 -16.02
CA GLY A 62 -19.99 5.23 -17.44
C GLY A 62 -21.46 5.62 -17.68
N ASP A 63 -22.35 5.36 -16.73
CA ASP A 63 -23.76 5.79 -16.82
C ASP A 63 -23.95 7.32 -16.72
N VAL A 64 -22.98 8.04 -16.14
CA VAL A 64 -23.08 9.50 -15.94
C VAL A 64 -22.82 10.24 -17.25
N GLU A 65 -21.91 9.73 -18.10
CA GLU A 65 -21.60 10.34 -19.40
C GLU A 65 -22.77 10.20 -20.39
N ALA A 66 -23.48 9.07 -20.39
CA ALA A 66 -24.63 8.82 -21.28
C ALA A 66 -25.85 9.72 -20.99
N THR A 67 -25.94 10.30 -19.78
CA THR A 67 -27.08 11.17 -19.42
C THR A 67 -26.79 12.66 -19.69
N GLU A 68 -25.51 13.07 -19.73
CA GLU A 68 -25.14 14.46 -20.06
C GLU A 68 -25.11 14.77 -21.57
N GLU A 69 -24.83 13.77 -22.42
CA GLU A 69 -24.87 13.98 -23.89
C GLU A 69 -26.27 14.34 -24.40
N ASP A 70 -27.34 13.82 -23.77
CA ASP A 70 -28.73 14.12 -24.17
C ASP A 70 -29.21 15.50 -23.67
N THR A 71 -28.45 16.17 -22.80
CA THR A 71 -28.78 17.51 -22.27
C THR A 71 -27.92 18.62 -22.88
N GLN A 72 -26.77 18.29 -23.50
CA GLN A 72 -25.92 19.28 -24.18
C GLN A 72 -26.43 19.70 -25.56
N GLY A 73 -27.39 19.00 -26.15
CA GLY A 73 -28.04 19.40 -27.40
C GLY A 73 -28.89 20.68 -27.31
N THR A 74 -29.13 21.22 -26.12
CA THR A 74 -30.13 22.29 -25.91
C THR A 74 -29.59 23.56 -25.24
N HIS A 75 -28.29 23.63 -24.91
CA HIS A 75 -27.72 24.76 -24.14
C HIS A 75 -26.46 25.40 -24.76
N GLU A 76 -26.39 25.52 -26.09
CA GLU A 76 -25.36 26.38 -26.75
C GLU A 76 -25.77 27.86 -26.88
N ALA A 77 -26.94 28.26 -26.40
CA ALA A 77 -27.37 29.66 -26.38
C ALA A 77 -27.56 30.16 -24.95
N ASN A 78 -26.45 30.50 -24.28
CA ASN A 78 -26.32 31.59 -23.28
C ASN A 78 -25.00 31.44 -22.51
N ALA A 79 -23.90 31.71 -23.20
CA ALA A 79 -22.62 31.98 -22.56
C ALA A 79 -22.64 33.41 -21.99
N THR A 80 -23.20 33.59 -20.79
CA THR A 80 -22.85 34.73 -19.95
C THR A 80 -23.09 34.34 -18.49
N GLU A 81 -22.01 34.42 -17.70
CA GLU A 81 -22.05 34.58 -16.25
C GLU A 81 -22.63 33.42 -15.42
N SER A 82 -21.77 32.45 -15.09
CA SER A 82 -21.91 31.72 -13.83
C SER A 82 -20.54 31.54 -13.20
N ARG A 83 -20.31 32.30 -12.13
CA ARG A 83 -19.02 32.45 -11.43
C ARG A 83 -18.91 31.51 -10.22
N ASP A 84 -19.79 30.53 -10.09
CA ASP A 84 -19.92 29.65 -8.92
C ASP A 84 -20.24 28.18 -9.27
N ALA A 85 -19.60 27.63 -10.31
CA ALA A 85 -19.69 26.18 -10.57
C ALA A 85 -18.77 25.40 -9.60
N PRO A 86 -19.27 24.40 -8.84
CA PRO A 86 -18.41 23.54 -8.04
C PRO A 86 -17.45 22.78 -8.95
N LEU A 87 -16.25 22.53 -8.43
CA LEU A 87 -15.05 21.95 -9.06
C LEU A 87 -15.21 20.51 -9.61
N VAL A 88 -16.32 20.17 -10.25
CA VAL A 88 -16.36 19.04 -11.19
C VAL A 88 -15.77 19.56 -12.49
N ALA A 89 -14.46 19.78 -12.47
CA ALA A 89 -13.70 20.08 -13.67
C ALA A 89 -13.88 18.89 -14.62
N ARG A 90 -14.79 19.06 -15.57
CA ARG A 90 -14.93 18.30 -16.81
C ARG A 90 -13.55 18.01 -17.38
N LYS A 91 -13.05 16.81 -17.15
CA LYS A 91 -12.03 16.24 -18.01
C LYS A 91 -12.23 14.74 -18.05
N SER A 92 -13.00 14.31 -19.06
CA SER A 92 -13.05 12.91 -19.46
C SER A 92 -11.60 12.43 -19.65
N ILE A 93 -11.19 11.46 -18.84
CA ILE A 93 -9.88 10.83 -18.94
C ILE A 93 -9.87 10.10 -20.28
N ARG A 94 -9.35 10.75 -21.33
CA ARG A 94 -9.34 10.21 -22.70
C ARG A 94 -8.72 8.81 -22.69
N LEU A 95 -9.55 7.81 -22.98
CA LEU A 95 -9.12 6.43 -23.24
C LEU A 95 -8.07 6.45 -24.37
N GLY A 96 -6.81 6.17 -24.02
CA GLY A 96 -5.76 5.92 -25.01
C GLY A 96 -4.35 6.42 -24.66
N THR A 97 -4.21 7.52 -23.91
CA THR A 97 -2.89 8.18 -23.74
C THR A 97 -2.25 8.11 -22.34
N ASP A 98 -3.02 7.75 -21.30
CA ASP A 98 -2.55 7.76 -19.90
C ASP A 98 -2.35 6.36 -19.31
N TRP A 99 -1.60 5.50 -20.01
CA TRP A 99 -1.21 4.20 -19.44
C TRP A 99 -0.17 4.40 -18.32
N GLY A 100 -0.53 4.06 -17.09
CA GLY A 100 0.36 4.14 -15.92
C GLY A 100 0.06 5.28 -14.94
N ARG A 101 -0.94 6.12 -15.22
CA ARG A 101 -1.47 7.07 -14.23
C ARG A 101 -2.59 6.44 -13.44
N PHE A 102 -2.53 6.58 -12.12
CA PHE A 102 -3.66 6.19 -11.27
C PHE A 102 -4.72 7.31 -11.24
N PRO A 103 -6.03 6.99 -11.15
CA PRO A 103 -7.09 8.01 -11.10
C PRO A 103 -6.89 9.09 -10.03
N TRP A 104 -6.24 8.77 -8.90
CA TRP A 104 -5.96 9.70 -7.81
C TRP A 104 -4.64 10.47 -7.96
N GLU A 105 -3.86 10.23 -9.01
CA GLU A 105 -2.56 10.88 -9.24
C GLU A 105 -2.71 12.32 -9.77
N GLU A 106 -3.88 12.67 -10.34
CA GLU A 106 -4.22 14.06 -10.71
C GLU A 106 -4.49 14.94 -9.49
N LEU A 107 -4.83 14.37 -8.33
CA LEU A 107 -5.14 15.11 -7.10
C LEU A 107 -3.90 15.62 -6.35
N ASP A 108 -2.74 14.97 -6.53
CA ASP A 108 -1.44 15.39 -5.99
C ASP A 108 -1.03 16.78 -6.54
N SER A 109 -1.70 17.25 -7.60
CA SER A 109 -1.52 18.60 -8.16
C SER A 109 -2.29 19.70 -7.44
N HIS A 110 -3.22 19.36 -6.53
CA HIS A 110 -4.09 20.33 -5.83
C HIS A 110 -3.88 20.35 -4.30
N VAL A 111 -3.29 19.32 -3.71
CA VAL A 111 -2.78 19.37 -2.34
C VAL A 111 -1.41 20.03 -2.38
N SER A 112 -1.31 21.32 -2.06
CA SER A 112 -0.01 22.00 -1.91
C SER A 112 0.81 21.28 -0.85
N PRO A 113 1.90 20.58 -1.19
CA PRO A 113 2.74 19.98 -0.16
C PRO A 113 3.47 21.13 0.54
N VAL A 114 3.77 20.94 1.83
CA VAL A 114 4.81 21.67 2.55
C VAL A 114 6.00 21.88 1.60
N GLN A 115 6.34 23.13 1.29
CA GLN A 115 7.45 23.46 0.39
C GLN A 115 8.78 23.05 1.03
N LEU A 116 9.13 21.77 0.92
CA LEU A 116 10.51 21.36 1.07
C LEU A 116 11.28 22.00 -0.11
N PRO A 117 12.39 22.71 0.18
CA PRO A 117 13.12 23.44 -0.84
C PRO A 117 13.48 22.51 -2.00
N ALA A 118 13.17 22.98 -3.20
CA ALA A 118 13.39 22.29 -4.46
C ALA A 118 14.89 22.12 -4.73
N ILE A 119 15.51 21.16 -4.05
CA ILE A 119 16.74 20.55 -4.57
C ILE A 119 16.29 19.66 -5.70
N ALA A 120 16.50 20.16 -6.91
CA ALA A 120 16.21 19.52 -8.18
C ALA A 120 16.91 18.16 -8.28
N VAL A 121 16.25 17.12 -7.78
CA VAL A 121 16.45 15.75 -8.20
C VAL A 121 15.06 15.19 -8.45
N GLU A 122 14.64 15.15 -9.71
CA GLU A 122 13.39 14.53 -10.19
C GLU A 122 13.28 13.01 -9.90
N GLY A 123 14.11 12.47 -9.01
CA GLY A 123 14.21 11.06 -8.67
C GLY A 123 13.47 10.69 -7.38
N PRO A 124 14.10 10.85 -6.19
CA PRO A 124 13.61 10.28 -4.93
C PRO A 124 12.25 10.82 -4.47
N SER A 125 11.80 11.94 -5.05
CA SER A 125 10.48 12.50 -4.81
C SER A 125 9.34 11.62 -5.31
N GLN A 126 9.54 10.72 -6.29
CA GLN A 126 8.49 9.78 -6.73
C GLN A 126 8.25 8.67 -5.69
N MET A 127 9.32 8.11 -5.11
CA MET A 127 9.20 7.12 -4.02
C MET A 127 8.69 7.76 -2.72
N ALA A 128 9.10 9.00 -2.42
CA ALA A 128 8.57 9.74 -1.28
C ALA A 128 7.08 10.14 -1.47
N ARG A 129 6.59 10.22 -2.72
CA ARG A 129 5.19 10.46 -3.06
C ARG A 129 4.34 9.18 -3.10
N MET A 130 4.95 7.99 -3.19
CA MET A 130 4.19 6.72 -3.17
C MET A 130 3.27 6.57 -1.96
N PRO A 131 3.66 6.91 -0.71
CA PRO A 131 2.76 6.85 0.44
C PRO A 131 1.57 7.80 0.30
N ALA A 132 1.80 9.04 -0.18
CA ALA A 132 0.72 10.00 -0.41
C ALA A 132 -0.24 9.52 -1.51
N ARG A 133 0.30 8.93 -2.60
CA ARG A 133 -0.50 8.31 -3.66
C ARG A 133 -1.31 7.12 -3.15
N MET A 134 -0.75 6.26 -2.31
CA MET A 134 -1.50 5.13 -1.75
C MET A 134 -2.63 5.57 -0.80
N LEU A 135 -2.51 6.75 -0.19
CA LEU A 135 -3.51 7.31 0.71
C LEU A 135 -4.57 8.17 -0.02
N GLY A 136 -4.35 8.55 -1.27
CA GLY A 136 -5.27 9.38 -2.07
C GLY A 136 -6.74 8.92 -2.09
N PRO A 137 -7.04 7.61 -2.25
CA PRO A 137 -8.43 7.15 -2.22
C PRO A 137 -9.14 7.38 -0.88
N TRP A 138 -8.39 7.42 0.23
CA TRP A 138 -8.94 7.65 1.56
C TRP A 138 -9.34 9.11 1.79
N SER A 139 -8.59 10.07 1.23
CA SER A 139 -8.92 11.50 1.38
C SER A 139 -10.25 11.85 0.72
N HIS A 140 -10.58 11.24 -0.42
CA HIS A 140 -11.86 11.49 -1.10
C HIS A 140 -13.07 10.92 -0.35
N LEU A 141 -12.92 9.75 0.26
CA LEU A 141 -14.00 9.13 1.06
C LEU A 141 -14.34 9.94 2.31
N VAL A 142 -13.37 10.69 2.87
CA VAL A 142 -13.51 11.38 4.16
C VAL A 142 -13.82 12.88 4.00
N LEU A 143 -13.25 13.55 3.00
CA LEU A 143 -13.27 15.02 2.92
C LEU A 143 -14.30 15.58 1.93
N GLU A 144 -14.77 14.79 0.97
CA GLU A 144 -15.58 15.29 -0.13
C GLU A 144 -17.03 14.81 -0.01
N ARG A 145 -18.01 15.74 -0.10
CA ARG A 145 -19.45 15.43 -0.07
C ARG A 145 -19.83 14.71 -1.37
N SER A 146 -19.52 13.42 -1.41
CA SER A 146 -19.48 12.64 -2.64
C SER A 146 -20.79 11.90 -2.93
N SER A 147 -21.09 11.74 -4.21
CA SER A 147 -22.19 10.88 -4.69
C SER A 147 -21.94 9.41 -4.29
N TRP A 148 -23.02 8.64 -4.08
CA TRP A 148 -22.94 7.21 -3.80
C TRP A 148 -22.13 6.42 -4.85
N LYS A 149 -22.17 6.86 -6.11
CA LYS A 149 -21.37 6.27 -7.20
C LYS A 149 -19.87 6.46 -6.97
N THR A 150 -19.44 7.66 -6.58
CA THR A 150 -18.05 7.99 -6.27
C THR A 150 -17.52 7.19 -5.08
N ILE A 151 -18.33 7.05 -4.02
CA ILE A 151 -17.96 6.23 -2.84
C ILE A 151 -17.78 4.76 -3.24
N THR A 152 -18.71 4.23 -4.04
CA THR A 152 -18.67 2.84 -4.53
C THR A 152 -17.43 2.60 -5.40
N TYR A 153 -17.14 3.51 -6.33
CA TYR A 153 -15.96 3.46 -7.19
C TYR A 153 -14.66 3.38 -6.39
N HIS A 154 -14.45 4.31 -5.44
CA HIS A 154 -13.22 4.34 -4.63
C HIS A 154 -13.12 3.12 -3.70
N THR A 155 -14.24 2.65 -3.15
CA THR A 155 -14.25 1.46 -2.27
C THR A 155 -13.90 0.20 -3.04
N LEU A 156 -14.52 -0.02 -4.22
CA LEU A 156 -14.20 -1.15 -5.08
C LEU A 156 -12.76 -1.06 -5.63
N GLY A 157 -12.29 0.13 -5.96
CA GLY A 157 -10.91 0.36 -6.39
C GLY A 157 -9.89 0.05 -5.29
N LEU A 158 -10.18 0.42 -4.04
CA LEU A 158 -9.37 0.06 -2.88
C LEU A 158 -9.34 -1.46 -2.68
N LEU A 159 -10.49 -2.13 -2.74
CA LEU A 159 -10.57 -3.60 -2.63
C LEU A 159 -9.83 -4.29 -3.78
N TRP A 160 -9.95 -3.80 -5.00
CA TRP A 160 -9.22 -4.29 -6.16
C TRP A 160 -7.71 -4.16 -5.99
N THR A 161 -7.26 -2.98 -5.56
CA THR A 161 -5.83 -2.73 -5.30
C THR A 161 -5.31 -3.69 -4.23
N LEU A 162 -6.06 -3.86 -3.14
CA LEU A 162 -5.72 -4.77 -2.05
C LEU A 162 -5.70 -6.23 -2.51
N LEU A 163 -6.61 -6.63 -3.40
CA LEU A 163 -6.63 -7.96 -4.01
C LEU A 163 -5.38 -8.20 -4.88
N VAL A 164 -5.08 -7.28 -5.81
CA VAL A 164 -3.95 -7.42 -6.74
C VAL A 164 -2.62 -7.43 -5.99
N TRP A 165 -2.40 -6.42 -5.14
CA TRP A 165 -1.17 -6.29 -4.37
C TRP A 165 -1.05 -7.35 -3.28
N GLY A 166 -2.16 -7.87 -2.78
CA GLY A 166 -2.13 -8.98 -1.84
C GLY A 166 -1.74 -10.31 -2.45
N GLY A 167 -2.26 -10.60 -3.64
CA GLY A 167 -1.83 -11.77 -4.40
C GLY A 167 -0.36 -11.66 -4.79
N CYS A 168 0.03 -10.56 -5.45
CA CYS A 168 1.40 -10.35 -5.92
C CYS A 168 2.40 -10.28 -4.76
N GLY A 169 2.08 -9.49 -3.73
CA GLY A 169 2.89 -9.37 -2.52
C GLY A 169 3.06 -10.70 -1.80
N GLY A 170 1.97 -11.45 -1.62
CA GLY A 170 2.00 -12.80 -1.02
C GLY A 170 2.85 -13.80 -1.81
N ILE A 171 2.78 -13.76 -3.15
CA ILE A 171 3.61 -14.62 -4.02
C ILE A 171 5.09 -14.28 -3.85
N ILE A 172 5.44 -12.99 -3.86
CA ILE A 172 6.81 -12.52 -3.72
C ILE A 172 7.38 -12.85 -2.34
N THR A 173 6.63 -12.56 -1.26
CA THR A 173 7.06 -12.84 0.12
C THR A 173 7.21 -14.33 0.37
N ARG A 174 6.31 -15.18 -0.17
CA ARG A 174 6.41 -16.63 -0.04
C ARG A 174 7.63 -17.19 -0.78
N MET A 175 7.91 -16.73 -2.01
CA MET A 175 9.14 -17.12 -2.72
C MET A 175 10.40 -16.69 -1.95
N ALA A 176 10.41 -15.48 -1.39
CA ALA A 176 11.52 -14.99 -0.58
C ALA A 176 11.71 -15.81 0.70
N LEU A 177 10.62 -16.11 1.41
CA LEU A 177 10.64 -16.91 2.63
C LEU A 177 11.18 -18.32 2.41
N VAL A 178 10.72 -19.02 1.38
CA VAL A 178 11.21 -20.38 1.13
C VAL A 178 12.66 -20.36 0.67
N ARG A 179 13.05 -19.39 -0.16
CA ARG A 179 14.41 -19.30 -0.69
C ARG A 179 15.44 -18.87 0.35
N LEU A 180 15.07 -17.96 1.25
CA LEU A 180 15.95 -17.50 2.33
C LEU A 180 15.91 -18.42 3.56
N GLY A 181 14.74 -19.02 3.85
CA GLY A 181 14.55 -19.86 5.03
C GLY A 181 14.93 -21.32 4.83
N ARG A 182 14.67 -21.90 3.66
CA ARG A 182 14.97 -23.31 3.35
C ARG A 182 16.11 -23.50 2.35
N GLY A 183 16.55 -22.44 1.67
CA GLY A 183 17.55 -22.53 0.60
C GLY A 183 17.02 -23.15 -0.70
N GLU A 184 15.73 -23.48 -0.76
CA GLU A 184 15.07 -24.14 -1.88
C GLU A 184 14.44 -23.14 -2.85
N ARG A 185 14.28 -23.54 -4.12
CA ARG A 185 13.51 -22.77 -5.10
C ARG A 185 12.15 -23.44 -5.29
N VAL A 186 11.09 -22.70 -5.04
CA VAL A 186 9.71 -23.14 -5.27
C VAL A 186 9.25 -22.66 -6.64
N GLY A 187 8.45 -23.48 -7.33
CA GLY A 187 7.83 -23.10 -8.60
C GLY A 187 6.84 -21.94 -8.43
N LEU A 188 6.70 -21.10 -9.47
CA LEU A 188 5.72 -20.01 -9.48
C LEU A 188 4.30 -20.54 -9.33
N VAL A 189 3.94 -21.61 -10.06
CA VAL A 189 2.58 -22.17 -10.05
C VAL A 189 2.20 -22.71 -8.67
N GLU A 190 3.12 -23.41 -8.01
CA GLU A 190 2.92 -23.91 -6.65
C GLU A 190 2.72 -22.75 -5.66
N THR A 191 3.52 -21.70 -5.79
CA THR A 191 3.41 -20.51 -4.94
C THR A 191 2.09 -19.77 -5.17
N VAL A 192 1.69 -19.56 -6.42
CA VAL A 192 0.42 -18.91 -6.78
C VAL A 192 -0.75 -19.69 -6.19
N ARG A 193 -0.78 -21.02 -6.38
CA ARG A 193 -1.82 -21.88 -5.82
C ARG A 193 -1.88 -21.75 -4.29
N TYR A 194 -0.73 -21.79 -3.63
CA TYR A 194 -0.65 -21.66 -2.18
C TYR A 194 -1.20 -20.33 -1.66
N VAL A 195 -0.91 -19.22 -2.34
CA VAL A 195 -1.38 -17.88 -1.96
C VAL A 195 -2.88 -17.75 -2.21
N LEU A 196 -3.38 -18.19 -3.38
CA LEU A 196 -4.81 -18.11 -3.73
C LEU A 196 -5.70 -18.99 -2.84
N GLN A 197 -5.16 -20.10 -2.32
CA GLN A 197 -5.87 -20.95 -1.37
C GLN A 197 -5.93 -20.36 0.06
N ARG A 198 -5.26 -19.23 0.31
CA ARG A 198 -5.15 -18.63 1.64
C ARG A 198 -5.78 -17.26 1.70
N PRO A 199 -6.98 -17.14 2.29
CA PRO A 199 -7.66 -15.86 2.40
C PRO A 199 -6.92 -14.90 3.33
N ALA A 200 -6.07 -15.38 4.25
CA ALA A 200 -5.27 -14.55 5.16
C ALA A 200 -4.37 -13.53 4.44
N TYR A 201 -3.84 -13.85 3.24
CA TYR A 201 -3.08 -12.85 2.49
C TYR A 201 -3.94 -11.62 2.19
N PHE A 202 -5.21 -11.80 1.83
CA PHE A 202 -6.09 -10.72 1.42
C PHE A 202 -6.87 -10.10 2.61
N LEU A 203 -7.33 -10.93 3.54
CA LEU A 203 -8.20 -10.50 4.63
C LEU A 203 -7.44 -9.89 5.81
N SER A 204 -6.18 -10.27 6.05
CA SER A 204 -5.40 -9.70 7.17
C SER A 204 -5.20 -8.18 7.06
N PRO A 205 -4.85 -7.61 5.89
CA PRO A 205 -4.79 -6.15 5.76
C PRO A 205 -6.16 -5.46 5.71
N LEU A 206 -7.25 -6.19 5.40
CA LEU A 206 -8.61 -5.65 5.40
C LEU A 206 -9.18 -5.52 6.83
N LEU A 207 -8.86 -6.48 7.71
CA LEU A 207 -9.35 -6.53 9.07
C LEU A 207 -9.12 -5.24 9.89
N PRO A 208 -7.91 -4.65 9.94
CA PRO A 208 -7.69 -3.42 10.69
C PRO A 208 -8.34 -2.20 10.01
N GLN A 209 -8.58 -2.23 8.70
CA GLN A 209 -9.33 -1.18 8.02
C GLN A 209 -10.79 -1.20 8.44
N ILE A 210 -11.39 -2.38 8.57
CA ILE A 210 -12.75 -2.53 9.13
C ILE A 210 -12.79 -1.99 10.56
N ALA A 211 -11.81 -2.37 11.40
CA ALA A 211 -11.74 -1.89 12.79
C ALA A 211 -11.59 -0.37 12.88
N PHE A 212 -10.77 0.24 12.00
CA PHE A 212 -10.62 1.69 11.89
C PHE A 212 -11.93 2.38 11.47
N VAL A 213 -12.62 1.86 10.45
CA VAL A 213 -13.91 2.40 9.99
C VAL A 213 -14.96 2.30 11.10
N LEU A 214 -15.03 1.19 11.83
CA LEU A 214 -15.95 1.05 12.97
C LEU A 214 -15.67 2.08 14.08
N ALA A 215 -14.39 2.33 14.39
CA ALA A 215 -14.00 3.39 15.31
C ALA A 215 -14.42 4.78 14.78
N ALA A 216 -14.21 5.05 13.49
CA ALA A 216 -14.60 6.32 12.87
C ALA A 216 -16.13 6.54 12.85
N ILE A 217 -16.91 5.48 12.60
CA ILE A 217 -18.39 5.53 12.62
C ILE A 217 -18.89 5.98 14.01
N SER A 218 -18.24 5.57 15.09
CA SER A 218 -18.63 6.01 16.44
C SER A 218 -18.54 7.54 16.61
N GLY A 219 -17.49 8.15 16.07
CA GLY A 219 -17.32 9.61 16.05
C GLY A 219 -18.34 10.30 15.14
N LEU A 220 -18.65 9.70 13.98
CA LEU A 220 -19.69 10.20 13.08
C LEU A 220 -21.08 10.21 13.76
N ILE A 221 -21.45 9.12 14.43
CA ILE A 221 -22.70 9.01 15.18
C ILE A 221 -22.77 10.09 16.26
N ALA A 222 -21.69 10.29 17.02
CA ALA A 222 -21.62 11.33 18.04
C ALA A 222 -21.82 12.74 17.45
N GLY A 223 -21.18 13.04 16.32
CA GLY A 223 -21.36 14.30 15.60
C GLY A 223 -22.79 14.52 15.10
N LEU A 224 -23.43 13.46 14.59
CA LEU A 224 -24.84 13.51 14.16
C LEU A 224 -25.80 13.73 15.33
N LEU A 225 -25.56 13.10 16.48
CA LEU A 225 -26.36 13.30 17.69
C LEU A 225 -26.25 14.74 18.21
N MET A 226 -25.05 15.33 18.20
CA MET A 226 -24.86 16.74 18.55
C MET A 226 -25.64 17.66 17.61
N ARG A 227 -25.65 17.37 16.31
CA ARG A 227 -26.43 18.13 15.33
C ARG A 227 -27.94 18.00 15.52
N ALA A 228 -28.42 16.85 15.99
CA ALA A 228 -29.83 16.59 16.25
C ALA A 228 -30.35 17.21 17.57
N GLY A 229 -29.51 17.95 18.30
CA GLY A 229 -29.89 18.58 19.57
C GLY A 229 -30.04 17.58 20.72
N VAL A 230 -29.45 16.38 20.60
CA VAL A 230 -29.44 15.41 21.70
C VAL A 230 -28.72 16.03 22.88
N GLY A 231 -29.34 15.95 24.06
CA GLY A 231 -28.96 16.74 25.23
C GLY A 231 -27.47 16.69 25.53
N VAL A 232 -26.87 17.87 25.72
CA VAL A 232 -25.44 18.08 26.03
C VAL A 232 -24.95 17.17 27.16
N LEU A 233 -25.82 16.88 28.13
CA LEU A 233 -25.53 15.98 29.25
C LEU A 233 -25.24 14.52 28.80
N LEU A 234 -26.06 13.97 27.89
CA LEU A 234 -25.85 12.61 27.38
C LEU A 234 -24.53 12.55 26.60
N MET A 235 -24.26 13.58 25.79
CA MET A 235 -23.04 13.61 24.99
C MET A 235 -21.79 13.85 25.85
N ALA A 236 -21.89 14.65 26.92
CA ALA A 236 -20.82 14.78 27.92
C ALA A 236 -20.50 13.44 28.60
N LEU A 237 -21.51 12.59 28.82
CA LEU A 237 -21.32 11.24 29.37
C LEU A 237 -20.71 10.27 28.36
N LEU A 238 -21.09 10.34 27.07
CA LEU A 238 -20.51 9.50 26.02
C LEU A 238 -19.10 9.96 25.57
N TRP A 239 -18.72 11.21 25.86
CA TRP A 239 -17.48 11.81 25.38
C TRP A 239 -16.22 10.99 25.69
N PRO A 240 -16.00 10.48 26.92
CA PRO A 240 -14.83 9.66 27.22
C PRO A 240 -14.78 8.37 26.40
N LEU A 241 -15.94 7.74 26.14
CA LEU A 241 -16.02 6.53 25.32
C LEU A 241 -15.64 6.82 23.86
N ILE A 242 -16.12 7.94 23.31
CA ILE A 242 -15.78 8.37 21.94
C ILE A 242 -14.29 8.69 21.83
N LEU A 243 -13.71 9.37 22.81
CA LEU A 243 -12.27 9.63 22.84
C LEU A 243 -11.46 8.34 22.92
N CYS A 244 -11.87 7.38 23.76
CA CYS A 244 -11.23 6.07 23.83
C CYS A 244 -11.29 5.35 22.48
N LEU A 245 -12.43 5.37 21.79
CA LEU A 245 -12.57 4.78 20.45
C LEU A 245 -11.73 5.53 19.40
N GLY A 246 -11.62 6.85 19.49
CA GLY A 246 -10.74 7.65 18.63
C GLY A 246 -9.26 7.33 18.83
N ILE A 247 -8.81 7.22 20.08
CA ILE A 247 -7.45 6.79 20.43
C ILE A 247 -7.20 5.36 19.94
N LEU A 248 -8.15 4.46 20.14
CA LEU A 248 -8.07 3.09 19.64
C LEU A 248 -7.96 3.06 18.11
N GLY A 249 -8.77 3.86 17.41
CA GLY A 249 -8.69 4.04 15.96
C GLY A 249 -7.33 4.57 15.51
N ALA A 250 -6.75 5.55 16.21
CA ALA A 250 -5.42 6.07 15.93
C ALA A 250 -4.32 5.01 16.13
N VAL A 251 -4.41 4.22 17.20
CA VAL A 251 -3.48 3.10 17.47
C VAL A 251 -3.61 2.03 16.39
N ILE A 252 -4.82 1.70 15.94
CA ILE A 252 -5.05 0.74 14.84
C ILE A 252 -4.48 1.29 13.53
N ALA A 253 -4.69 2.57 13.23
CA ALA A 253 -4.16 3.20 12.02
C ALA A 253 -2.63 3.19 12.02
N LEU A 254 -2.00 3.54 13.15
CA LEU A 254 -0.56 3.47 13.34
C LEU A 254 -0.05 2.01 13.25
N GLY A 255 -0.78 1.08 13.88
CA GLY A 255 -0.58 -0.36 13.81
C GLY A 255 -0.54 -0.87 12.39
N THR A 256 -1.51 -0.42 11.61
CA THR A 256 -1.64 -0.79 10.20
C THR A 256 -0.53 -0.18 9.37
N ALA A 257 -0.23 1.11 9.53
CA ALA A 257 0.84 1.78 8.79
C ALA A 257 2.20 1.09 9.01
N LEU A 258 2.52 0.72 10.25
CA LEU A 258 3.76 0.04 10.59
C LEU A 258 3.74 -1.47 10.28
N GLY A 259 2.59 -2.13 10.47
CA GLY A 259 2.41 -3.56 10.26
C GLY A 259 2.20 -3.96 8.80
N TRP A 260 1.80 -3.01 7.94
CA TRP A 260 1.39 -3.25 6.55
C TRP A 260 2.37 -4.08 5.74
N PRO A 261 3.70 -3.80 5.73
CA PRO A 261 4.65 -4.60 4.95
C PRO A 261 4.73 -6.06 5.42
N MET A 262 4.49 -6.30 6.71
CA MET A 262 4.59 -7.63 7.33
C MET A 262 3.30 -8.44 7.18
N MET A 263 2.14 -7.80 7.00
CA MET A 263 0.86 -8.49 6.78
C MET A 263 0.88 -9.43 5.59
N TRP A 264 1.68 -9.10 4.55
CA TRP A 264 1.86 -9.96 3.39
C TRP A 264 2.86 -11.10 3.59
N ALA A 265 3.71 -11.04 4.62
CA ALA A 265 4.75 -12.02 4.88
C ALA A 265 4.33 -13.08 5.93
N VAL A 266 3.57 -12.67 6.95
CA VAL A 266 3.17 -13.55 8.07
C VAL A 266 2.40 -14.80 7.61
N PRO A 267 1.37 -14.72 6.74
CA PRO A 267 0.65 -15.91 6.27
C PRO A 267 1.51 -16.91 5.49
N GLY A 268 2.65 -16.44 4.97
CA GLY A 268 3.63 -17.27 4.26
C GLY A 268 4.69 -17.89 5.16
N ALA A 269 4.93 -17.32 6.35
CA ALA A 269 5.82 -17.89 7.34
C ALA A 269 5.12 -18.98 8.16
N GLU A 270 3.80 -18.85 8.35
CA GLU A 270 3.02 -19.70 9.26
C GLU A 270 2.03 -20.59 8.50
N PRO A 271 2.21 -21.92 8.51
CA PRO A 271 1.33 -22.82 7.78
C PRO A 271 -0.13 -22.80 8.27
N ASN A 272 -0.42 -22.52 9.55
CA ASN A 272 -1.79 -22.65 10.06
C ASN A 272 -2.32 -21.37 10.72
N GLY A 273 -1.71 -20.21 10.43
CA GLY A 273 -2.11 -18.95 11.04
C GLY A 273 -3.47 -18.47 10.51
N ASP A 274 -4.39 -18.18 11.43
CA ASP A 274 -5.67 -17.56 11.12
C ASP A 274 -5.50 -16.08 10.73
N ILE A 275 -6.53 -15.50 10.08
CA ILE A 275 -6.52 -14.10 9.63
C ILE A 275 -6.23 -13.13 10.78
N PHE A 276 -6.85 -13.38 11.95
CA PHE A 276 -6.70 -12.58 13.14
C PHE A 276 -5.30 -12.73 13.75
N GLU A 277 -4.81 -13.96 13.87
CA GLU A 277 -3.46 -14.24 14.38
C GLU A 277 -2.39 -13.58 13.50
N ALA A 278 -2.52 -13.69 12.17
CA ALA A 278 -1.59 -13.07 11.22
C ALA A 278 -1.58 -11.53 11.36
N THR A 279 -2.76 -10.93 11.58
CA THR A 279 -2.91 -9.48 11.81
C THR A 279 -2.23 -9.08 13.12
N GLN A 280 -2.54 -9.75 14.24
CA GLN A 280 -1.94 -9.44 15.53
C GLN A 280 -0.43 -9.59 15.52
N ARG A 281 0.09 -10.66 14.92
CA ARG A 281 1.53 -10.88 14.86
C ARG A 281 2.24 -9.82 14.01
N SER A 282 1.61 -9.37 12.92
CA SER A 282 2.15 -8.25 12.13
C SER A 282 2.26 -6.95 12.94
N PHE A 283 1.34 -6.71 13.88
CA PHE A 283 1.41 -5.58 14.81
C PHE A 283 2.48 -5.82 15.89
N SER A 284 2.53 -7.00 16.49
CA SER A 284 3.53 -7.33 17.51
C SER A 284 4.95 -7.10 17.00
N TYR A 285 5.27 -7.47 15.75
CA TYR A 285 6.62 -7.25 15.19
C TYR A 285 7.02 -5.77 15.13
N ALA A 286 6.08 -4.87 14.85
CA ALA A 286 6.35 -3.44 14.83
C ALA A 286 6.57 -2.86 16.24
N TRP A 287 5.89 -3.39 17.26
CA TRP A 287 5.97 -2.90 18.65
C TRP A 287 7.06 -3.56 19.50
N GLU A 288 7.39 -4.83 19.26
CA GLU A 288 8.36 -5.57 20.10
C GLU A 288 9.80 -5.11 19.88
N ARG A 289 10.17 -4.73 18.65
CA ARG A 289 11.54 -4.35 18.29
C ARG A 289 11.58 -3.16 17.31
N PRO A 290 11.03 -1.99 17.68
CA PRO A 290 10.79 -0.88 16.76
C PRO A 290 12.08 -0.35 16.12
N VAL A 291 13.19 -0.32 16.88
CA VAL A 291 14.49 0.15 16.37
C VAL A 291 15.05 -0.79 15.29
N ARG A 292 14.96 -2.11 15.49
CA ARG A 292 15.46 -3.09 14.50
C ARG A 292 14.57 -3.12 13.28
N TYR A 293 13.25 -3.06 13.48
CA TYR A 293 12.28 -2.97 12.39
C TYR A 293 12.52 -1.69 11.56
N GLY A 294 12.62 -0.53 12.22
CA GLY A 294 12.90 0.74 11.59
C GLY A 294 14.21 0.74 10.81
N PHE A 295 15.28 0.17 11.37
CA PHE A 295 16.54 0.00 10.65
C PHE A 295 16.36 -0.81 9.36
N TYR A 296 15.64 -1.93 9.39
CA TYR A 296 15.39 -2.72 8.18
C TYR A 296 14.52 -1.98 7.15
N VAL A 297 13.53 -1.21 7.60
CA VAL A 297 12.72 -0.35 6.70
C VAL A 297 13.60 0.70 6.03
N VAL A 298 14.50 1.35 6.77
CA VAL A 298 15.45 2.34 6.22
C VAL A 298 16.39 1.69 5.20
N VAL A 299 16.96 0.53 5.51
CA VAL A 299 17.84 -0.18 4.57
C VAL A 299 17.07 -0.62 3.32
N ALA A 300 15.86 -1.15 3.47
CA ALA A 300 15.01 -1.52 2.35
C ALA A 300 14.65 -0.30 1.48
N PHE A 301 14.37 0.85 2.10
CA PHE A 301 14.12 2.11 1.40
C PHE A 301 15.34 2.56 0.60
N VAL A 302 16.53 2.57 1.20
CA VAL A 302 17.79 2.94 0.52
C VAL A 302 18.06 2.02 -0.67
N LEU A 303 17.92 0.70 -0.50
CA LEU A 303 18.09 -0.26 -1.58
C LEU A 303 17.04 -0.07 -2.69
N GLY A 304 15.80 0.27 -2.32
CA GLY A 304 14.75 0.62 -3.28
C GLY A 304 15.10 1.88 -4.08
N CYS A 305 15.60 2.93 -3.43
CA CYS A 305 16.07 4.15 -4.10
C CYS A 305 17.23 3.87 -5.06
N LEU A 306 18.20 3.05 -4.65
CA LEU A 306 19.30 2.63 -5.52
C LEU A 306 18.80 1.84 -6.73
N GLY A 307 17.90 0.87 -6.52
CA GLY A 307 17.28 0.11 -7.58
C GLY A 307 16.54 0.99 -8.58
N TRP A 308 15.76 1.96 -8.09
CA TRP A 308 15.07 2.95 -8.92
C TRP A 308 16.04 3.76 -9.78
N ILE A 309 17.14 4.25 -9.19
CA ILE A 309 18.18 4.99 -9.92
C ILE A 309 18.71 4.14 -11.08
N VAL A 310 19.10 2.88 -10.80
CA VAL A 310 19.62 1.97 -11.84
C VAL A 310 18.62 1.77 -12.97
N VAL A 311 17.35 1.50 -12.66
CA VAL A 311 16.29 1.30 -13.66
C VAL A 311 16.06 2.57 -14.48
N ARG A 312 16.06 3.75 -13.85
CA ARG A 312 15.91 5.03 -14.54
C ARG A 312 17.04 5.26 -15.54
N TRP A 313 18.29 5.09 -15.12
CA TRP A 313 19.45 5.24 -16.01
C TRP A 313 19.40 4.26 -17.17
N PHE A 314 19.06 3.00 -16.90
CA PHE A 314 18.90 1.98 -17.94
C PHE A 314 17.81 2.37 -18.95
N SER A 315 16.63 2.78 -18.47
CA SER A 315 15.54 3.22 -19.33
C SER A 315 15.91 4.42 -20.19
N GLN A 316 16.58 5.42 -19.62
CA GLN A 316 17.06 6.59 -20.36
C GLN A 316 18.10 6.22 -21.41
N ALA A 317 19.02 5.31 -21.10
CA ALA A 317 20.01 4.83 -22.07
C ALA A 317 19.33 4.13 -23.25
N VAL A 318 18.37 3.23 -22.99
CA VAL A 318 17.62 2.54 -24.05
C VAL A 318 16.90 3.53 -24.95
N ILE A 319 16.22 4.53 -24.38
CA ILE A 319 15.52 5.57 -25.15
C ILE A 319 16.51 6.36 -26.01
N HIS A 320 17.65 6.75 -25.44
CA HIS A 320 18.68 7.51 -26.14
C HIS A 320 19.27 6.74 -27.33
N PHE A 321 19.49 5.42 -27.19
CA PHE A 321 20.00 4.58 -28.28
C PHE A 321 18.93 4.18 -29.30
N SER A 322 17.65 4.37 -28.98
CA SER A 322 16.52 4.06 -29.89
C SER A 322 16.12 5.24 -30.80
N LEU A 323 16.66 6.43 -30.56
CA LEU A 323 16.48 7.66 -31.33
C LEU A 323 17.69 7.91 -32.23
#